data_AF-A0A1G9HVD4-F1
#
_entry.id   AF-A0A1G9HVD4-F1
#
_cell.length_a   1.000
_cell.length_b   1.000
_cell.length_c   1.000
_cell.angle_alpha   90.00
_cell.angle_beta   90.00
_cell.angle_gamma   90.00
#
_symmetry.space_group_name_H-M   'P 1'
#
loop_
_entity.id
_entity.type
_entity.pdbx_description
1 polymer ?
#
loop_
_entity_poly.entity_id
_entity_poly.type
_entity_poly.pdbx_seq_one_letter_code
_entity_poly.pdbx_strand_id
1 'polypeptide(L)'
;MKVIKAALQSILYAFLIVGFHLILIYFLEIRIEGWETELIKESIKVYFLPLLLCFINSLMIIRSRRVKYHVTWFLLSTIPSSLLLMFFKSIQDIGERERQFVSIELFPKYSLEMFSFLPGGLLVFQLLFTLYLLIKIRIETNR
;
A
#
# COMPACT_ATOMS: atom_id res chain seq x y z
N MET A 1 4.43 23.79 -18.10
CA MET A 1 4.23 24.11 -16.65
C MET A 1 3.14 23.31 -15.95
N LYS A 2 1.88 23.23 -16.43
CA LYS A 2 0.78 22.53 -15.72
C LYS A 2 1.04 21.04 -15.45
N VAL A 3 1.64 20.32 -16.41
CA VAL A 3 1.95 18.88 -16.27
C VAL A 3 3.06 18.64 -15.23
N ILE A 4 4.11 19.46 -15.25
CA ILE A 4 5.22 19.40 -14.29
C ILE A 4 4.71 19.65 -12.87
N LYS A 5 3.83 20.63 -12.68
CA LYS A 5 3.19 20.91 -11.39
C LYS A 5 2.36 19.71 -10.89
N ALA A 6 1.60 19.07 -11.79
CA ALA A 6 0.81 17.88 -11.44
C ALA A 6 1.70 16.70 -11.05
N ALA A 7 2.81 16.48 -11.76
CA ALA A 7 3.78 15.44 -11.43
C ALA A 7 4.42 15.68 -10.05
N LEU A 8 4.88 16.91 -9.78
CA LEU A 8 5.42 17.30 -8.47
C LEU A 8 4.40 17.10 -7.34
N GLN A 9 3.13 17.42 -7.57
CA GLN A 9 2.08 17.24 -6.58
C GLN A 9 1.77 15.74 -6.34
N SER A 10 1.80 14.90 -7.37
CA SER A 10 1.73 13.44 -7.23
C SER A 10 2.89 12.89 -6.42
N ILE A 11 4.10 13.37 -6.68
CA ILE A 11 5.31 12.98 -5.96
C ILE A 11 5.17 13.37 -4.48
N LEU A 12 4.71 14.58 -4.17
CA LEU A 12 4.44 15.03 -2.80
C LEU A 12 3.40 14.17 -2.09
N TYR A 13 2.31 13.81 -2.75
CA TYR A 13 1.31 12.90 -2.18
C TYR A 13 1.87 11.50 -1.94
N ALA A 14 2.67 10.97 -2.88
CA ALA A 14 3.36 9.70 -2.69
C ALA A 14 4.32 9.78 -1.48
N PHE A 15 5.09 10.86 -1.34
CA PHE A 15 5.96 11.08 -0.19
C PHE A 15 5.20 11.21 1.13
N LEU A 16 4.04 11.85 1.15
CA LEU A 16 3.18 11.92 2.34
C LEU A 16 2.70 10.53 2.77
N ILE A 17 2.27 9.71 1.81
CA ILE A 17 1.88 8.32 2.08
C ILE A 17 3.08 7.54 2.61
N VAL A 18 4.22 7.58 1.91
CA VAL A 18 5.45 6.89 2.35
C VAL A 18 5.87 7.34 3.76
N GLY A 19 5.89 8.65 4.02
CA GLY A 19 6.22 9.21 5.33
C GLY A 19 5.26 8.74 6.43
N PHE A 20 3.96 8.73 6.16
CA PHE A 20 2.97 8.18 7.09
C PHE A 20 3.22 6.70 7.40
N HIS A 21 3.58 5.89 6.39
CA HIS A 21 3.92 4.48 6.60
C HIS A 21 5.20 4.30 7.40
N LEU A 22 6.22 5.13 7.17
CA LEU A 22 7.45 5.12 7.97
C LEU A 22 7.18 5.48 9.44
N ILE A 23 6.30 6.45 9.70
CA ILE A 23 5.85 6.80 11.04
C ILE A 23 5.15 5.60 11.69
N LEU A 24 4.25 4.93 10.98
CA LEU A 24 3.59 3.71 11.47
C LEU A 24 4.59 2.59 11.77
N ILE A 25 5.56 2.35 10.88
CA ILE A 25 6.62 1.36 11.09
C ILE A 25 7.40 1.66 12.38
N TYR A 26 7.74 2.93 12.61
CA TYR A 26 8.44 3.37 13.80
C TYR A 26 7.59 3.17 15.08
N PHE A 27 6.35 3.66 15.09
CA PHE A 27 5.46 3.53 16.25
C PHE A 27 5.05 2.08 16.56
N LEU A 28 4.95 1.24 15.52
CA LEU A 28 4.67 -0.18 15.68
C LEU A 28 5.93 -0.98 16.06
N GLU A 29 7.11 -0.34 16.18
CA GLU A 29 8.38 -1.00 16.49
C GLU A 29 8.67 -2.19 15.56
N ILE A 30 8.30 -2.05 14.28
CA ILE A 30 8.55 -3.10 13.28
C ILE A 30 10.06 -3.11 13.01
N ARG A 31 10.71 -4.21 13.35
CA ARG A 31 12.16 -4.36 13.25
C ARG A 31 12.56 -4.64 11.81
N ILE A 32 13.11 -3.63 11.13
CA ILE A 32 13.64 -3.77 9.77
C ILE A 32 14.97 -4.57 9.77
N GLU A 33 15.74 -4.49 10.86
CA GLU A 33 17.07 -5.11 10.98
C GLU A 33 17.07 -6.66 10.89
N GLY A 34 15.92 -7.31 11.11
CA GLY A 34 15.77 -8.76 11.00
C GLY A 34 15.25 -9.25 9.64
N TRP A 35 15.04 -8.36 8.67
CA TRP A 35 14.53 -8.74 7.36
C TRP A 35 15.67 -9.28 6.53
N GLU A 36 15.66 -10.59 6.26
CA GLU A 36 16.60 -11.17 5.31
C GLU A 36 16.49 -10.46 3.96
N THR A 37 17.63 -10.23 3.30
CA THR A 37 17.70 -9.53 2.01
C THR A 37 16.76 -10.14 0.96
N GLU A 38 16.44 -11.42 1.07
CA GLU A 38 15.47 -12.11 0.21
C GLU A 38 14.03 -11.66 0.46
N LEU A 39 13.62 -11.50 1.73
CA LEU A 39 12.30 -10.96 2.09
C LEU A 39 12.11 -9.53 1.59
N ILE A 40 13.15 -8.70 1.63
CA ILE A 40 13.11 -7.34 1.07
C ILE A 40 12.92 -7.39 -0.45
N LYS A 41 13.68 -8.25 -1.15
CA LYS A 41 13.56 -8.40 -2.61
C LYS A 41 12.18 -8.90 -3.02
N GLU A 42 11.65 -9.90 -2.32
CA GLU A 42 10.31 -10.41 -2.59
C GLU A 42 9.24 -9.36 -2.25
N SER A 43 9.38 -8.62 -1.13
CA SER A 43 8.49 -7.48 -0.84
C SER A 43 8.44 -6.51 -2.01
N ILE A 44 9.60 -6.07 -2.50
CA ILE A 44 9.66 -5.12 -3.61
C ILE A 44 8.98 -5.71 -4.85
N LYS A 45 9.27 -6.97 -5.19
CA LYS A 45 8.73 -7.64 -6.37
C LYS A 45 7.21 -7.74 -6.35
N VAL A 46 6.61 -8.13 -5.23
CA VAL A 46 5.15 -8.33 -5.16
C VAL A 46 4.39 -7.01 -4.97
N TYR A 47 4.97 -6.02 -4.27
CA TYR A 47 4.31 -4.71 -4.04
C TYR A 47 4.57 -3.66 -5.11
N PHE A 48 5.53 -3.88 -6.04
CA PHE A 48 5.84 -2.93 -7.10
C PHE A 48 4.62 -2.57 -7.96
N LEU A 49 3.86 -3.58 -8.40
CA LEU A 49 2.73 -3.37 -9.30
C LEU A 49 1.54 -2.63 -8.62
N PRO A 50 1.12 -3.00 -7.38
CA PRO A 50 0.18 -2.19 -6.60
C PRO A 50 0.61 -0.73 -6.42
N LEU A 51 1.91 -0.49 -6.14
CA LEU A 51 2.45 0.85 -5.98
C LEU A 51 2.41 1.65 -7.29
N LEU A 52 2.73 1.02 -8.41
CA LEU A 52 2.65 1.63 -9.74
C LEU A 52 1.22 2.04 -10.08
N LEU A 53 0.23 1.18 -9.80
CA LEU A 53 -1.19 1.50 -9.99
C LEU A 53 -1.66 2.62 -9.07
N CYS A 54 -1.24 2.60 -7.81
CA CYS A 54 -1.51 3.69 -6.87
C CYS A 54 -0.99 5.04 -7.40
N PHE A 55 0.22 5.04 -7.98
CA PHE A 55 0.80 6.22 -8.61
C PHE A 55 -0.02 6.69 -9.83
N ILE A 56 -0.41 5.78 -10.73
CA ILE A 56 -1.27 6.09 -11.88
C ILE A 56 -2.60 6.70 -11.42
N ASN A 57 -3.22 6.11 -10.39
CA ASN A 57 -4.46 6.62 -9.80
C ASN A 57 -4.29 8.05 -9.28
N SER A 58 -3.16 8.34 -8.61
CA SER A 58 -2.85 9.69 -8.13
C SER A 58 -2.79 10.71 -9.28
N LEU A 59 -2.18 10.36 -10.41
CA LEU A 59 -2.04 11.23 -11.58
C LEU A 59 -3.41 11.55 -12.20
N MET A 60 -4.28 10.54 -12.31
CA MET A 60 -5.63 10.71 -12.85
C MET A 60 -6.45 11.69 -12.00
N ILE A 61 -6.31 11.60 -10.68
CA ILE A 61 -7.08 12.42 -9.74
C ILE A 61 -6.62 13.87 -9.76
N ILE A 62 -5.31 14.11 -9.78
CA ILE A 62 -4.76 15.46 -9.88
C ILE A 62 -5.25 16.16 -11.14
N ARG A 63 -5.40 15.42 -12.25
CA ARG A 63 -5.98 15.95 -13.49
C ARG A 63 -7.47 16.25 -13.37
N SER A 64 -8.23 15.45 -12.61
CA SER A 64 -9.67 15.66 -12.38
C SER A 64 -10.00 16.91 -11.56
N ARG A 65 -9.06 17.44 -10.76
CA ARG A 65 -9.23 18.64 -9.89
C ARG A 65 -10.38 18.59 -8.88
N ARG A 66 -11.06 17.45 -8.72
CA ARG A 66 -12.16 17.31 -7.77
C ARG A 66 -11.64 16.77 -6.44
N VAL A 67 -11.78 17.58 -5.39
CA VAL A 67 -11.32 17.25 -4.02
C VAL A 67 -11.86 15.90 -3.52
N LYS A 68 -13.11 15.55 -3.83
CA LYS A 68 -13.70 14.25 -3.46
C LYS A 68 -12.84 13.05 -3.87
N TYR A 69 -12.25 13.07 -5.07
CA TYR A 69 -11.44 11.96 -5.57
C TYR A 69 -10.07 11.89 -4.88
N HIS A 70 -9.51 13.03 -4.46
CA HIS A 70 -8.30 13.07 -3.65
C HIS A 70 -8.50 12.40 -2.30
N VAL A 71 -9.61 12.71 -1.61
CA VAL A 71 -9.93 12.12 -0.31
C VAL A 71 -10.18 10.61 -0.45
N THR A 72 -10.98 10.20 -1.44
CA THR A 72 -11.25 8.78 -1.68
C THR A 72 -9.96 8.02 -1.95
N TRP A 73 -9.07 8.51 -2.81
CA TRP A 73 -7.80 7.85 -3.09
C TRP A 73 -6.86 7.80 -1.90
N PHE A 74 -6.81 8.86 -1.09
CA PHE A 74 -5.99 8.87 0.12
C PHE A 74 -6.45 7.77 1.09
N LEU A 75 -7.75 7.69 1.36
CA LEU A 75 -8.31 6.65 2.23
C LEU A 75 -8.08 5.25 1.67
N LEU A 76 -8.36 5.07 0.37
CA LEU A 76 -8.23 3.79 -0.31
C LEU A 76 -6.78 3.31 -0.48
N SER A 77 -5.81 4.22 -0.46
CA SER A 77 -4.38 3.87 -0.51
C SER A 77 -3.78 3.69 0.88
N THR A 78 -4.26 4.46 1.87
CA THR A 78 -3.68 4.49 3.21
C THR A 78 -4.26 3.41 4.13
N ILE A 79 -5.57 3.18 4.12
CA ILE A 79 -6.21 2.20 5.02
C ILE A 79 -5.69 0.78 4.76
N PRO A 80 -5.71 0.24 3.52
CA PRO A 80 -5.25 -1.13 3.27
C PRO A 80 -3.77 -1.30 3.61
N SER A 81 -2.96 -0.29 3.30
CA SER A 81 -1.52 -0.29 3.54
C SER A 81 -1.17 -0.13 5.03
N SER A 82 -2.01 0.55 5.83
CA SER A 82 -1.86 0.63 7.29
C SER A 82 -2.24 -0.69 7.98
N LEU A 83 -3.33 -1.31 7.52
CA LEU A 83 -3.74 -2.64 7.99
C LEU A 83 -2.64 -3.67 7.73
N LEU A 84 -1.94 -3.55 6.60
CA LEU A 84 -0.79 -4.38 6.28
C LEU A 84 0.36 -4.19 7.28
N LEU A 85 0.69 -2.95 7.68
CA LEU A 85 1.72 -2.70 8.68
C LEU A 85 1.36 -3.27 10.05
N MET A 86 0.10 -3.13 10.48
CA MET A 86 -0.39 -3.74 11.71
C MET A 86 -0.28 -5.27 11.67
N PHE A 87 -0.54 -5.87 10.49
CA PHE A 87 -0.38 -7.30 10.29
C PHE A 87 1.09 -7.75 10.34
N PHE A 88 2.03 -7.00 9.75
CA PHE A 88 3.45 -7.33 9.89
C PHE A 88 3.92 -7.28 11.35
N LYS A 89 3.42 -6.32 12.13
CA LYS A 89 3.68 -6.27 13.57
C LYS A 89 3.13 -7.51 14.28
N SER A 90 1.91 -7.95 13.98
CA SER A 90 1.35 -9.15 14.64
C SER A 90 2.15 -10.42 14.31
N ILE A 91 2.63 -10.59 13.08
CA ILE A 91 3.52 -11.69 12.71
C ILE A 91 4.83 -11.62 13.50
N GLN A 92 5.44 -10.43 13.57
CA GLN A 92 6.71 -10.25 14.30
C GLN A 92 6.54 -10.60 15.78
N ASP A 93 5.46 -10.16 16.42
CA ASP A 93 5.17 -10.44 17.82
C ASP A 93 4.86 -11.93 18.09
N ILE A 94 4.37 -12.68 17.10
CA ILE A 94 4.20 -14.14 17.20
C ILE A 94 5.55 -14.84 17.05
N GLY A 95 6.36 -14.47 16.05
CA GLY A 95 7.68 -15.06 15.84
C GLY A 95 8.70 -14.78 16.96
N GLU A 96 8.56 -13.66 17.68
CA GLU A 96 9.32 -13.40 18.91
C GLU A 96 8.83 -14.26 20.09
N ARG A 97 7.52 -14.52 20.20
CA ARG A 97 6.95 -15.40 21.23
C ARG A 97 7.21 -16.88 21.00
N GLU A 98 7.17 -17.36 19.75
CA GLU A 98 7.51 -18.75 19.39
C GLU A 98 8.99 -19.06 19.63
N ARG A 99 9.89 -18.07 19.51
CA ARG A 99 11.29 -18.22 19.93
C ARG A 99 11.48 -18.39 21.44
N GLN A 100 10.46 -18.05 22.25
CA GLN A 100 10.49 -18.16 23.71
C GLN A 100 9.67 -19.35 24.23
N PHE A 101 8.65 -19.80 23.50
CA PHE A 101 7.82 -20.96 23.87
C PHE A 101 7.46 -21.79 22.64
N VAL A 102 7.92 -23.04 22.63
CA VAL A 102 7.49 -24.08 21.69
C VAL A 102 5.97 -24.22 21.73
N SER A 103 5.35 -24.25 20.55
CA SER A 103 3.97 -24.66 20.23
C SER A 103 2.81 -23.73 20.66
N ILE A 104 2.46 -22.77 19.79
CA ILE A 104 1.06 -22.43 19.53
C ILE A 104 0.87 -22.33 18.01
N GLU A 105 0.55 -23.46 17.38
CA GLU A 105 0.03 -23.51 16.01
C GLU A 105 -1.33 -22.80 15.96
N LEU A 106 -1.34 -21.50 15.71
CA LEU A 106 -2.53 -20.87 15.12
C LEU A 106 -2.27 -20.34 13.72
N PHE A 107 -1.06 -19.87 13.37
CA PHE A 107 -0.77 -19.35 12.02
C PHE A 107 0.69 -19.48 11.47
N PRO A 108 1.49 -20.51 11.77
CA PRO A 108 2.84 -20.61 11.18
C PRO A 108 2.83 -20.99 9.67
N LYS A 109 1.75 -21.60 9.18
CA LYS A 109 1.72 -22.23 7.85
C LYS A 109 1.32 -21.30 6.69
N TYR A 110 0.88 -20.06 6.98
CA TYR A 110 0.26 -19.16 6.00
C TYR A 110 1.05 -17.86 5.73
N SER A 111 2.23 -17.68 6.32
CA SER A 111 3.04 -16.45 6.17
C SER A 111 3.37 -16.15 4.70
N LEU A 112 3.77 -17.17 3.93
CA LEU A 112 4.10 -17.09 2.51
C LEU A 112 2.87 -16.89 1.61
N GLU A 113 1.77 -17.57 1.93
CA GLU A 113 0.51 -17.47 1.18
C GLU A 113 -0.10 -16.09 1.37
N MET A 114 -0.10 -15.55 2.59
CA MET A 114 -0.59 -14.19 2.87
C MET A 114 0.31 -13.09 2.28
N PHE A 115 1.62 -13.32 2.22
CA PHE A 115 2.56 -12.45 1.50
C PHE A 115 2.25 -12.36 0.00
N SER A 116 1.57 -13.36 -0.56
CA SER A 116 1.11 -13.38 -1.96
C SER A 116 -0.33 -12.87 -2.11
N PHE A 117 -1.24 -13.24 -1.21
CA PHE A 117 -2.66 -12.84 -1.25
C PHE A 117 -2.87 -11.35 -0.96
N LEU A 118 -2.12 -10.75 -0.04
CA LEU A 118 -2.27 -9.33 0.32
C LEU A 118 -1.87 -8.38 -0.82
N PRO A 119 -0.69 -8.52 -1.45
CA PRO A 119 -0.37 -7.76 -2.65
C PRO A 119 -1.34 -8.00 -3.79
N GLY A 120 -1.80 -9.25 -3.97
CA GLY A 120 -2.83 -9.59 -4.95
C GLY A 120 -4.15 -8.86 -4.67
N GLY A 121 -4.59 -8.82 -3.41
CA GLY A 121 -5.78 -8.09 -2.99
C GLY A 121 -5.63 -6.58 -3.19
N LEU A 122 -4.50 -6.00 -2.81
CA LEU A 122 -4.17 -4.60 -3.06
C LEU A 122 -4.13 -4.29 -4.55
N LEU A 123 -3.58 -5.19 -5.36
CA LEU A 123 -3.51 -5.06 -6.81
C LEU A 123 -4.92 -5.01 -7.41
N VAL A 124 -5.77 -6.00 -7.09
CA VAL A 124 -7.16 -6.06 -7.54
C VAL A 124 -7.91 -4.81 -7.11
N PHE A 125 -7.73 -4.38 -5.86
CA PHE A 125 -8.39 -3.21 -5.32
C PHE A 125 -7.97 -1.92 -6.05
N GLN A 126 -6.67 -1.71 -6.25
CA GLN A 126 -6.15 -0.56 -6.97
C GLN A 126 -6.61 -0.57 -8.44
N LEU A 127 -6.69 -1.74 -9.07
CA LEU A 127 -7.13 -1.91 -10.45
C LEU A 127 -8.63 -1.60 -10.61
N LEU A 128 -9.48 -2.08 -9.70
CA LEU A 128 -10.89 -1.72 -9.66
C LEU A 128 -11.07 -0.22 -9.48
N PHE A 129 -10.27 0.40 -8.61
CA PHE A 129 -10.31 1.85 -8.42
C PHE A 129 -9.85 2.62 -9.65
N THR A 130 -8.82 2.15 -10.37
CA THR A 130 -8.40 2.72 -11.66
C THR A 130 -9.53 2.68 -12.68
N LEU A 131 -10.20 1.53 -12.83
CA LEU A 131 -11.34 1.38 -13.73
C LEU A 131 -12.48 2.34 -13.37
N TYR A 132 -12.80 2.45 -12.08
CA TYR A 132 -13.80 3.39 -11.58
C TYR A 132 -13.45 4.84 -11.96
N LEU A 133 -12.20 5.27 -11.75
CA LEU A 133 -11.74 6.61 -12.12
C LEU A 133 -11.80 6.83 -13.63
N LEU A 134 -11.38 5.85 -14.44
CA LEU A 134 -11.42 5.95 -15.90
C LEU A 134 -12.84 6.17 -16.41
N ILE A 135 -13.80 5.36 -15.93
CA ILE A 135 -15.21 5.46 -16.30
C ILE A 135 -15.78 6.80 -15.87
N LYS A 136 -15.57 7.20 -14.62
CA LYS A 136 -16.12 8.46 -14.08
C LYS A 136 -15.55 9.69 -14.78
N ILE A 137 -14.23 9.76 -14.98
CA ILE A 137 -13.59 10.88 -15.66
C ILE A 137 -14.09 10.97 -17.12
N ARG A 138 -14.23 9.84 -17.82
CA ARG A 138 -14.74 9.81 -19.20
C ARG A 138 -16.19 10.33 -19.29
N ILE A 139 -17.08 9.87 -18.40
CA ILE A 139 -18.47 10.34 -18.35
C ILE A 139 -18.53 11.84 -18.06
N GLU A 140 -17.72 12.33 -17.12
CA GLU A 140 -17.70 13.75 -16.76
C GLU A 140 -17.05 14.64 -17.83
N THR A 141 -16.18 14.11 -18.69
CA THR A 141 -15.55 14.87 -19.79
C THR A 141 -16.45 14.99 -21.02
N ASN A 142 -17.32 14.01 -21.26
CA ASN A 142 -18.27 14.00 -22.38
C ASN A 142 -19.60 14.71 -22.08
N ARG A 143 -19.73 15.34 -20.91
CA ARG A 143 -20.88 16.16 -20.49
C ARG A 143 -20.48 17.63 -20.50
#